data_AF-A0A3N5EHW1-F1
#
_entry.id   AF-A0A3N5EHW1-F1
#
_cell.length_a   1.000
_cell.length_b   1.000
_cell.length_c   1.000
_cell.angle_alpha   90.00
_cell.angle_beta   90.00
_cell.angle_gamma   90.00
#
_symmetry.space_group_name_H-M   'P 1'
#
loop_
_entity.id
_entity.type
_entity.pdbx_description
1 polymer ?
#
loop_
_entity_poly.entity_id
_entity_poly.type
_entity_poly.pdbx_seq_one_letter_code
_entity_poly.pdbx_strand_id
1 'polypeptide(L)' 'MILSRTSQYAVQALIYMATQPSATPVLNKDIASQLGVPAPYLAKILQ' A
#
# COMPACT_ATOMS: atom_id res chain seq x y z
N MET A 1 8.38 1.99 -19.11
CA MET A 1 9.20 1.48 -17.98
C MET A 1 8.46 0.27 -17.41
N ILE A 2 9.04 -0.93 -17.44
CA ILE A 2 8.38 -2.12 -16.87
C ILE A 2 8.77 -2.19 -15.39
N LEU A 3 7.90 -1.70 -14.51
CA LEU A 3 8.05 -1.86 -13.06
C LEU A 3 7.59 -3.27 -12.66
N SER A 4 8.24 -3.86 -11.65
CA SER A 4 7.76 -5.12 -11.06
C SER A 4 6.40 -4.88 -10.38
N ARG A 5 5.55 -5.92 -10.29
CA ARG A 5 4.28 -5.82 -9.56
C ARG A 5 4.49 -5.38 -8.11
N THR A 6 5.55 -5.88 -7.47
CA THR A 6 5.92 -5.51 -6.09
C THR A 6 6.21 -4.02 -5.98
N SER A 7 7.01 -3.47 -6.90
CA SER A 7 7.31 -2.03 -6.95
C SER A 7 6.06 -1.20 -7.23
N GLN A 8 5.16 -1.68 -8.09
CA GLN A 8 3.88 -1.02 -8.36
C GLN A 8 3.01 -0.95 -7.10
N TYR A 9 2.86 -2.05 -6.37
CA TYR A 9 2.09 -2.06 -5.12
C TYR A 9 2.73 -1.19 -4.02
N ALA A 10 4.07 -1.15 -3.95
CA ALA A 10 4.77 -0.26 -3.03
C ALA A 10 4.44 1.21 -3.31
N VAL A 11 4.54 1.64 -4.58
CA VAL A 11 4.21 3.01 -4.98
C VAL A 11 2.74 3.33 -4.70
N GLN A 12 1.82 2.42 -5.03
CA GLN A 12 0.40 2.62 -4.76
C GLN A 12 0.10 2.75 -3.26
N ALA A 13 0.75 1.94 -2.42
CA ALA A 13 0.61 2.03 -0.97
C ALA A 13 1.14 3.36 -0.42
N LEU A 14 2.28 3.84 -0.92
CA LEU A 14 2.84 5.15 -0.56
C LEU A 14 1.93 6.31 -0.96
N ILE A 15 1.35 6.25 -2.17
CA ILE A 15 0.36 7.24 -2.62
C ILE A 15 -0.85 7.23 -1.68
N TYR A 16 -1.40 6.05 -1.37
CA TYR A 16 -2.53 5.94 -0.46
C TYR A 16 -2.25 6.60 0.90
N MET A 17 -1.09 6.31 1.48
CA MET A 17 -0.66 6.94 2.74
C MET A 17 -0.52 8.46 2.63
N ALA A 18 0.03 8.96 1.52
CA ALA A 18 0.23 10.40 1.29
C ALA A 18 -1.08 11.16 1.03
N THR A 19 -2.11 10.49 0.52
CA THR A 19 -3.42 11.10 0.22
C THR A 19 -4.37 11.15 1.42
N GLN A 20 -4.03 10.50 2.52
CA GLN A 20 -4.89 10.46 3.70
C GLN A 20 -4.84 11.82 4.45
N PRO A 21 -5.95 12.30 5.03
CA PRO A 21 -5.95 13.53 5.82
C PRO A 21 -4.94 13.47 6.97
N SER A 22 -4.32 14.61 7.25
CA SER A 22 -3.29 14.74 8.29
C SER A 22 -3.75 14.15 9.63
N ALA A 23 -2.87 13.40 10.29
CA ALA A 23 -3.11 12.67 11.54
C ALA A 23 -4.11 11.50 11.47
N THR A 24 -4.51 11.02 10.28
CA THR A 24 -5.29 9.78 10.18
C THR A 24 -4.35 8.56 10.22
N PRO A 25 -4.47 7.65 11.20
CA PRO A 25 -3.70 6.41 11.18
C PRO A 25 -4.16 5.53 10.02
N VAL A 26 -3.19 5.03 9.24
CA VAL A 26 -3.45 4.13 8.10
C VAL A 26 -3.12 2.70 8.51
N LEU A 27 -4.09 1.79 8.41
CA LEU A 27 -3.86 0.38 8.71
C LEU A 27 -3.50 -0.37 7.43
N ASN A 28 -2.53 -1.29 7.54
CA ASN A 28 -2.11 -2.15 6.42
C ASN A 28 -3.29 -2.92 5.79
N LYS A 29 -4.26 -3.37 6.59
CA LYS A 29 -5.47 -4.05 6.10
C LYS A 29 -6.34 -3.17 5.21
N ASP A 30 -6.38 -1.86 5.47
CA ASP A 30 -7.22 -0.92 4.72
C ASP A 30 -6.59 -0.65 3.36
N ILE A 31 -5.26 -0.43 3.33
CA ILE A 31 -4.50 -0.32 2.07
C ILE A 31 -4.64 -1.62 1.26
N ALA A 32 -4.45 -2.78 1.89
CA ALA A 32 -4.53 -4.08 1.22
C ALA A 32 -5.92 -4.34 0.61
N SER A 33 -6.98 -3.96 1.33
CA SER A 33 -8.35 -4.03 0.81
C SER A 33 -8.57 -3.10 -0.39
N GLN A 34 -8.01 -1.89 -0.37
CA GLN A 34 -8.09 -0.95 -1.49
C GLN A 34 -7.32 -1.43 -2.72
N LEU A 35 -6.12 -1.99 -2.52
CA LEU A 35 -5.28 -2.49 -3.60
C LEU A 35 -5.70 -3.89 -4.10
N GLY A 36 -6.66 -4.54 -3.46
CA GLY A 36 -7.13 -5.89 -3.83
C GLY A 36 -6.06 -6.97 -3.62
N VAL A 37 -5.20 -6.81 -2.61
CA VAL A 37 -4.11 -7.76 -2.31
C VAL A 37 -4.22 -8.32 -0.89
N PRO A 38 -3.64 -9.50 -0.60
CA PRO A 38 -3.63 -10.03 0.77
C PRO A 38 -2.86 -9.11 1.72
N ALA A 39 -3.42 -8.81 2.90
CA ALA A 39 -2.76 -7.98 3.90
C ALA A 39 -1.37 -8.50 4.33
N PRO A 40 -1.11 -9.81 4.51
CA PRO A 40 0.24 -10.32 4.80
C PRO A 40 1.22 -10.10 3.65
N TYR A 41 0.75 -10.11 2.40
CA TYR A 41 1.59 -9.84 1.24
C TYR A 41 1.99 -8.37 1.21
N LEU A 42 1.03 -7.44 1.40
CA LEU A 42 1.34 -6.02 1.48
C LEU A 42 2.25 -5.69 2.67
N ALA A 43 2.07 -6.37 3.81
CA ALA A 43 2.95 -6.21 4.96
C ALA A 43 4.42 -6.51 4.61
N LYS A 44 4.69 -7.55 3.80
CA LYS A 44 6.05 -7.85 3.32
C LYS A 44 6.61 -6.82 2.35
N ILE A 45 5.76 -6.07 1.66
CA ILE A 45 6.18 -4.97 0.77
C ILE A 45 6.56 -3.72 1.57
N LEU A 46 5.85 -3.48 2.68
CA LEU A 46 6.02 -2.31 3.53
C LEU A 46 7.04 -2.51 4.67
N GLN A 47 7.55 -3.72 4.86
CA GLN A 47 8.67 -4.04 5.76
C GLN A 47 9.96 -3.44 5.23
#